data_AF-A0A1Q6HU65-F1
#
_entry.id   AF-A0A1Q6HU65-F1
#
_cell.length_a   1.000
_cell.length_b   1.000
_cell.length_c   1.000
_cell.angle_alpha   90.00
_cell.angle_beta   90.00
_cell.angle_gamma   90.00
#
_symmetry.space_group_name_H-M   'P 1'
#
loop_
_entity.id
_entity.type
_entity.pdbx_description
1 polymer ?
#
loop_
_entity_poly.entity_id
_entity_poly.type
_entity_poly.pdbx_seq_one_letter_code
_entity_poly.pdbx_strand_id
1 'polypeptide(L)'
;MEIVEARINYLAYAPEIAAVMLRRQQASAIITAREKIVEGAVSMVKMALDKLAEDGIVELDEEKKAAMVSNLLVVLCADEPAQPVINSGTLNH
;
A
#
# COMPACT_ATOMS: atom_id res chain seq x y z
N MET A 1 41.11 -34.21 22.88
CA MET A 1 40.67 -34.02 21.48
C MET A 1 39.48 -33.07 21.54
N GLU A 2 39.71 -31.79 21.29
CA GLU A 2 38.67 -30.75 21.26
C GLU A 2 38.31 -30.45 19.81
N ILE A 3 37.02 -30.38 19.49
CA ILE A 3 36.51 -30.03 18.17
C ILE A 3 36.55 -28.50 18.06
N VAL A 4 37.32 -27.96 17.12
CA VAL A 4 37.60 -26.51 17.01
C VAL A 4 36.58 -25.77 16.12
N GLU A 5 36.01 -26.44 15.11
CA GLU A 5 34.96 -25.87 14.24
C GLU A 5 34.18 -26.99 13.51
N ALA A 6 32.85 -26.87 13.45
CA ALA A 6 32.00 -27.71 12.62
C ALA A 6 31.26 -26.84 11.61
N ARG A 7 31.53 -27.02 10.31
CA ARG A 7 30.81 -26.36 9.20
C ARG A 7 29.81 -27.32 8.58
N ILE A 8 28.57 -26.89 8.45
CA ILE A 8 27.55 -27.60 7.67
C ILE A 8 27.89 -27.40 6.19
N ASN A 9 28.47 -28.43 5.55
CA ASN A 9 28.89 -28.38 4.14
C ASN A 9 27.73 -28.53 3.15
N TYR A 10 26.56 -29.02 3.59
CA TYR A 10 25.44 -29.27 2.70
C TYR A 10 24.12 -29.25 3.46
N LEU A 11 23.26 -28.28 3.13
CA LEU A 11 21.86 -28.25 3.53
C LEU A 11 21.02 -28.43 2.28
N ALA A 12 20.75 -29.67 1.89
CA ALA A 12 19.73 -29.95 0.88
C ALA A 12 18.36 -29.77 1.52
N TYR A 13 17.74 -28.62 1.29
CA TYR A 13 16.28 -28.57 1.38
C TYR A 13 15.72 -29.55 0.36
N ALA A 14 14.75 -30.37 0.76
CA ALA A 14 13.94 -31.12 -0.20
C ALA A 14 13.34 -30.09 -1.21
N PRO A 15 13.37 -30.35 -2.52
CA PRO A 15 12.89 -29.40 -3.54
C PRO A 15 11.49 -28.84 -3.26
N GLU A 16 10.63 -29.65 -2.64
CA GLU A 16 9.29 -29.30 -2.19
C GLU A 16 9.30 -28.21 -1.11
N ILE A 17 10.22 -28.31 -0.15
CA ILE A 17 10.37 -27.35 0.95
C ILE A 17 10.97 -26.04 0.43
N ALA A 18 11.95 -26.11 -0.48
CA ALA A 18 12.51 -24.91 -1.11
C ALA A 18 11.46 -24.12 -1.89
N ALA A 19 10.59 -24.80 -2.65
CA ALA A 19 9.50 -24.16 -3.38
C ALA A 19 8.47 -23.50 -2.44
N VAL A 20 8.10 -24.16 -1.34
CA VAL A 20 7.19 -23.60 -0.33
C VAL A 20 7.81 -22.41 0.38
N MET A 21 9.10 -22.48 0.74
CA MET A 21 9.83 -21.37 1.35
C MET A 21 9.88 -20.15 0.43
N LEU A 22 10.19 -20.34 -0.85
CA LEU A 22 10.22 -19.26 -1.83
C LEU A 22 8.85 -18.57 -1.96
N ARG A 23 7.76 -19.33 -2.05
CA ARG A 23 6.40 -18.75 -2.10
C ARG A 23 6.09 -17.92 -0.87
N ARG A 24 6.47 -18.38 0.33
CA ARG A 24 6.27 -17.63 1.58
C ARG A 24 7.08 -16.35 1.62
N GLN A 25 8.33 -16.39 1.16
CA GLN A 25 9.18 -15.20 1.07
C GLN A 25 8.61 -14.17 0.09
N GLN A 26 8.13 -14.62 -1.07
CA GLN A 26 7.48 -13.74 -2.04
C GLN A 26 6.20 -13.12 -1.49
N ALA A 27 5.34 -13.91 -0.85
CA ALA A 27 4.13 -13.39 -0.20
C ALA A 27 4.48 -12.33 0.85
N SER A 28 5.49 -12.56 1.68
CA SER A 28 5.98 -11.57 2.65
C SER A 28 6.49 -10.31 1.97
N ALA A 29 7.27 -10.43 0.90
CA ALA A 29 7.80 -9.29 0.17
C ALA A 29 6.69 -8.44 -0.48
N ILE A 30 5.64 -9.10 -0.99
CA ILE A 30 4.45 -8.43 -1.53
C ILE A 30 3.74 -7.64 -0.43
N ILE A 31 3.52 -8.24 0.74
CA ILE A 31 2.88 -7.55 1.87
C ILE A 31 3.69 -6.34 2.31
N THR A 32 5.01 -6.48 2.48
CA THR A 32 5.88 -5.35 2.86
C THR A 32 5.87 -4.24 1.81
N ALA A 33 5.81 -4.58 0.52
CA ALA A 33 5.65 -3.57 -0.52
C ALA A 33 4.30 -2.84 -0.42
N ARG A 34 3.21 -3.58 -0.16
CA ARG A 34 1.86 -3.01 0.04
C ARG A 34 1.78 -2.08 1.23
N GLU A 35 2.38 -2.46 2.36
CA GLU A 35 2.43 -1.62 3.56
C GLU A 35 3.08 -0.26 3.26
N LYS A 36 4.21 -0.25 2.53
CA LYS A 36 4.89 1.00 2.14
C LYS A 36 4.05 1.86 1.21
N ILE A 37 3.30 1.26 0.28
CA ILE A 37 2.39 2.00 -0.61
C ILE A 37 1.31 2.69 0.21
N VAL A 38 0.68 1.97 1.14
CA VAL A 38 -0.39 2.50 1.99
C VAL A 38 0.14 3.63 2.89
N GLU A 39 1.32 3.47 3.49
CA GLU A 39 1.94 4.51 4.31
C GLU A 39 2.17 5.80 3.51
N GLY A 40 2.72 5.68 2.29
CA GLY A 40 2.90 6.82 1.39
C GLY A 40 1.58 7.48 1.01
N ALA A 41 0.56 6.68 0.67
CA ALA A 41 -0.76 7.18 0.30
C ALA A 41 -1.44 7.95 1.45
N VAL A 42 -1.42 7.42 2.67
CA VAL A 42 -1.97 8.09 3.85
C VAL A 42 -1.27 9.43 4.09
N SER A 43 0.05 9.46 3.96
CA SER A 43 0.83 10.70 4.09
C SER A 43 0.45 11.73 3.03
N MET A 44 0.34 11.32 1.76
CA MET A 44 -0.09 12.18 0.65
C MET A 44 -1.49 12.76 0.86
N VAL A 45 -2.46 11.93 1.27
CA VAL A 45 -3.83 12.37 1.53
C VAL A 45 -3.88 13.38 2.68
N LYS A 46 -3.15 13.11 3.76
CA LYS A 46 -3.07 14.04 4.89
C LYS A 46 -2.52 15.40 4.46
N MET A 47 -1.38 15.41 3.75
CA MET A 47 -0.79 16.65 3.25
C MET A 47 -1.74 17.43 2.36
N ALA A 48 -2.46 16.75 1.46
CA ALA A 48 -3.44 17.40 0.57
C ALA A 48 -4.60 18.03 1.36
N LEU A 49 -5.18 17.32 2.32
CA LEU A 49 -6.28 17.83 3.14
C LEU A 49 -5.85 19.00 4.03
N ASP A 50 -4.68 18.89 4.65
CA ASP A 50 -4.14 19.95 5.51
C ASP A 50 -3.86 21.22 4.69
N LYS A 51 -3.28 21.08 3.49
CA LYS A 51 -3.04 22.18 2.55
C LYS A 51 -4.33 22.87 2.12
N LEU A 52 -5.35 22.09 1.72
CA LEU A 52 -6.64 22.64 1.30
C LEU A 52 -7.38 23.38 2.42
N ALA A 53 -7.22 22.91 3.67
CA ALA A 53 -7.77 23.56 4.84
C ALA A 53 -7.01 24.85 5.19
N GLU A 54 -5.67 24.84 5.14
CA GLU A 54 -4.83 26.03 5.37
C GLU A 54 -5.12 27.13 4.35
N ASP A 55 -5.27 26.76 3.08
CA ASP A 55 -5.56 27.71 1.99
C ASP A 55 -7.04 28.17 2.00
N GLY A 56 -7.88 27.63 2.90
CA GLY A 56 -9.31 27.96 3.00
C GLY A 56 -10.12 27.59 1.76
N ILE A 57 -9.63 26.66 0.94
CA ILE A 57 -10.22 26.28 -0.35
C ILE A 57 -11.49 25.45 -0.13
N VAL A 58 -11.54 24.65 0.94
CA VAL A 58 -12.67 23.77 1.24
C VAL A 58 -12.91 23.65 2.74
N GLU A 59 -14.18 23.75 3.14
CA GLU A 59 -14.61 23.36 4.48
C GLU A 59 -15.24 21.96 4.43
N LEU A 60 -14.61 21.03 5.13
CA LEU A 60 -15.05 19.64 5.21
C LEU A 60 -15.54 19.36 6.62
N ASP A 61 -16.79 18.96 6.75
CA ASP A 61 -17.25 18.25 7.93
C ASP A 61 -16.57 16.87 8.04
N GLU A 62 -16.69 16.22 9.21
CA GLU A 62 -16.02 14.94 9.48
C GLU A 62 -16.47 13.84 8.50
N GLU A 63 -17.73 13.85 8.08
CA GLU A 63 -18.29 12.85 7.16
C GLU A 63 -17.70 13.00 5.75
N LYS A 64 -17.66 14.22 5.21
CA LYS A 64 -17.02 14.51 3.92
C LYS A 64 -15.52 14.25 3.95
N LYS A 65 -14.86 14.56 5.07
CA LYS A 65 -13.43 14.26 5.23
C LYS A 65 -13.18 12.75 5.16
N ALA A 66 -13.97 11.95 5.87
CA ALA A 66 -13.88 10.48 5.81
C ALA A 66 -14.13 9.94 4.39
N ALA A 67 -15.16 10.44 3.71
CA ALA A 67 -15.46 10.06 2.32
C ALA A 67 -14.31 10.41 1.36
N MET A 68 -13.72 11.60 1.49
CA MET A 68 -12.63 12.03 0.63
C MET A 68 -11.34 11.25 0.88
N VAL A 69 -11.02 10.97 2.15
CA VAL A 69 -9.89 10.09 2.51
C VAL A 69 -10.07 8.71 1.88
N SER A 70 -11.27 8.12 2.01
CA SER A 70 -11.57 6.80 1.41
C SER A 70 -11.36 6.81 -0.11
N ASN A 71 -11.95 7.78 -0.81
CA ASN A 71 -11.83 7.88 -2.27
C ASN A 71 -10.38 8.06 -2.72
N LEU A 72 -9.62 8.93 -2.05
CA LEU A 72 -8.22 9.17 -2.39
C LEU A 72 -7.34 7.94 -2.09
N LEU A 73 -7.56 7.24 -0.97
CA LEU A 73 -6.84 6.01 -0.67
C LEU A 73 -7.13 4.92 -1.69
N VAL A 74 -8.39 4.77 -2.14
CA VAL A 74 -8.72 3.83 -3.21
C VAL A 74 -7.96 4.18 -4.49
N VAL A 75 -7.92 5.45 -4.89
CA VAL A 75 -7.21 5.88 -6.10
C VAL A 75 -5.69 5.69 -5.99
N LEU A 76 -5.10 5.97 -4.83
CA LEU A 76 -3.64 5.90 -4.62
C LEU A 76 -3.14 4.47 -4.40
N CYS A 77 -3.96 3.60 -3.80
CA CYS A 77 -3.58 2.23 -3.46
C CYS A 77 -4.08 1.19 -4.47
N ALA A 78 -4.94 1.57 -5.43
CA ALA A 78 -5.41 0.67 -6.46
C ALA A 78 -4.25 0.19 -7.35
N ASP A 79 -4.28 -1.11 -7.70
CA ASP A 79 -3.32 -1.72 -8.62
C ASP A 79 -3.51 -1.29 -10.08
N GLU A 80 -4.75 -0.97 -10.42
CA GLU A 80 -5.10 -0.47 -11.74
C GLU A 80 -5.41 1.03 -11.65
N PRO A 81 -5.01 1.82 -12.65
CA PRO A 81 -5.31 3.25 -12.66
C PRO A 81 -6.83 3.45 -12.62
N ALA A 82 -7.29 4.31 -11.71
CA ALA A 82 -8.69 4.67 -11.61
C ALA A 82 -9.18 5.22 -12.95
N GLN A 83 -10.26 4.65 -13.50
CA GLN A 83 -10.87 5.17 -14.71
C GLN A 83 -11.69 6.42 -14.37
N PRO A 84 -11.37 7.58 -14.95
CA PRO A 84 -12.14 8.79 -14.68
C PRO A 84 -13.52 8.66 -15.31
N VAL A 85 -14.56 8.51 -14.47
CA VAL A 85 -15.94 8.69 -14.94
C VAL A 85 -16.19 10.19 -15.02
N ILE A 86 -15.97 10.77 -16.20
CA ILE A 86 -16.25 12.18 -16.46
C ILE A 86 -17.78 12.35 -16.46
N ASN A 87 -18.33 12.87 -15.35
CA ASN A 87 -19.72 13.29 -15.33
C ASN A 87 -19.84 14.64 -16.06
N SER A 88 -20.02 14.59 -17.38
CA SER A 88 -20.34 15.75 -18.21
C SER A 88 -21.83 16.11 -18.16
N GLY A 89 -22.55 15.65 -17.14
CA GLY A 89 -23.94 16.03 -16.91
C GLY A 89 -24.02 17.51 -16.59
N THR A 90 -24.54 18.29 -17.53
CA THR A 90 -24.92 19.68 -17.31
C THR A 90 -25.79 19.78 -16.05
N LEU A 91 -25.32 20.51 -15.04
CA LEU A 91 -26.16 21.00 -13.95
C LEU A 91 -27.24 21.91 -14.57
N ASN A 92 -28.41 21.34 -14.84
CA ASN A 92 -29.62 22.06 -15.22
C ASN A 92 -30.82 21.33 -14.60
N HIS A 93 -31.14 21.65 -13.35
CA HIS A 93 -32.39 22.27 -12.88
C HIS A 93 -32.44 22.30 -11.35
#